data_AF-A0A1F5EHV5-F1
#
_entry.id   AF-A0A1F5EHV5-F1
#
_cell.length_a   1.000
_cell.length_b   1.000
_cell.length_c   1.000
_cell.angle_alpha   90.00
_cell.angle_beta   90.00
_cell.angle_gamma   90.00
#
_symmetry.space_group_name_H-M   'P 1'
#
loop_
_entity.id
_entity.type
_entity.pdbx_description
1 polymer ?
#
loop_
_entity_poly.entity_id
_entity_poly.type
_entity_poly.pdbx_seq_one_letter_code
_entity_poly.pdbx_strand_id
1 'polypeptide(L)'
;MSKDVQNPASWRGFGLLEILTKYLYDENMKKYIPFLIPIILLILTIGAFFVYRYYQNKPKPIKWIEYSNEDFKLKVSYPESFLSKTISEDDKKAKYIFKSEQISPSALFSIRTEEKVGILSLAQKGSVLDVLSQNVEKQYPGRYTDFKKEKQEKINVDNTEASQFYFTYLGTDNSTRMKQRFVIVTKQYEQKELGTVAFYLSFQSQESDFNQLNSNFQKILDSFKFL
;
A
#
# COMPACT_ATOMS: atom_id res chain seq x y z
N MET A 1 -31.36 -35.72 10.32
CA MET A 1 -30.17 -36.58 10.09
C MET A 1 -28.93 -35.71 10.11
N SER A 2 -28.27 -35.66 11.27
CA SER A 2 -27.02 -34.94 11.50
C SER A 2 -25.86 -35.76 10.94
N LYS A 3 -24.98 -35.16 10.14
CA LYS A 3 -23.70 -35.77 9.76
C LYS A 3 -22.63 -35.16 10.66
N ASP A 4 -22.20 -35.96 11.63
CA ASP A 4 -21.03 -35.67 12.45
C ASP A 4 -19.78 -35.63 11.57
N VAL A 5 -19.16 -34.45 11.48
CA VAL A 5 -17.82 -34.29 10.91
C VAL A 5 -16.83 -34.65 12.01
N GLN A 6 -16.39 -35.91 12.02
CA GLN A 6 -15.25 -36.33 12.82
C GLN A 6 -13.99 -35.62 12.31
N ASN A 7 -13.37 -34.87 13.20
CA ASN A 7 -12.11 -34.17 13.00
C ASN A 7 -10.94 -35.10 13.41
N PRO A 8 -10.13 -35.66 12.49
CA PRO A 8 -8.98 -36.48 12.87
C PRO A 8 -7.75 -35.58 13.05
N ALA A 9 -7.77 -34.73 14.08
CA ALA A 9 -6.55 -34.09 14.59
C ALA A 9 -6.03 -34.89 15.81
N SER A 10 -5.92 -36.21 15.67
CA SER A 10 -5.34 -37.06 16.71
C SER A 10 -3.81 -37.12 16.60
N TRP A 11 -3.15 -36.30 17.42
CA TRP A 11 -1.94 -36.65 18.17
C TRP A 11 -0.81 -37.41 17.43
N ARG A 12 -0.17 -36.77 16.45
CA ARG A 12 1.18 -37.19 15.96
C ARG A 12 2.34 -36.66 16.81
N GLY A 13 2.08 -36.20 18.04
CA GLY A 13 3.10 -35.67 18.95
C GLY A 13 3.78 -36.71 19.85
N PHE A 14 3.20 -37.92 20.01
CA PHE A 14 3.69 -38.91 20.96
C PHE A 14 4.75 -39.88 20.41
N GLY A 15 4.81 -40.09 19.09
CA GLY A 15 5.74 -41.08 18.51
C GLY A 15 7.22 -40.75 18.73
N LEU A 16 7.58 -39.47 18.81
CA LEU A 16 8.98 -39.06 19.01
C LEU A 16 9.41 -39.25 20.47
N LEU A 17 8.50 -39.08 21.42
CA LEU A 17 8.76 -39.30 22.85
C LEU A 17 8.89 -40.80 23.16
N GLU A 18 8.07 -41.66 22.54
CA GLU A 18 8.15 -43.12 22.68
C GLU A 18 9.45 -43.70 22.08
N ILE A 19 9.89 -43.19 20.93
CA ILE A 19 11.16 -43.61 20.32
C ILE A 19 12.35 -43.17 21.19
N LEU A 20 12.33 -41.95 21.71
CA LEU A 20 13.39 -41.44 22.60
C LEU A 20 13.45 -42.20 23.92
N THR A 21 12.31 -42.50 24.54
CA THR A 21 12.27 -43.27 25.80
C THR A 21 12.77 -44.71 25.62
N LYS A 22 12.45 -45.35 24.49
CA LYS A 22 12.97 -46.69 24.15
C LYS A 22 14.49 -46.69 23.92
N TYR A 23 15.03 -45.64 23.29
CA TYR A 23 16.48 -45.48 23.06
C TYR A 23 17.26 -45.13 24.33
N LEU A 24 16.65 -44.39 25.27
CA LEU A 24 17.29 -43.99 26.53
C LEU A 24 17.37 -45.14 27.56
N TYR A 25 16.56 -46.19 27.42
CA TYR A 25 16.55 -47.36 28.31
C TYR A 25 17.51 -48.49 27.89
N ASP A 26 18.13 -48.43 26.72
CA ASP A 26 19.15 -49.39 26.29
C ASP A 26 20.44 -49.20 27.12
N GLU A 27 20.90 -50.23 27.82
CA GLU A 27 22.11 -50.19 28.64
C GLU A 27 23.36 -49.84 27.83
N ASN A 28 23.39 -50.20 26.54
CA ASN A 28 24.48 -49.86 25.64
C ASN A 28 24.55 -48.37 25.32
N MET A 29 23.44 -47.65 25.47
CA MET A 29 23.35 -46.21 25.20
C MET A 29 23.79 -45.35 26.37
N LYS A 30 23.79 -45.89 27.60
CA LYS A 30 24.21 -45.17 28.83
C LYS A 30 25.63 -44.58 28.71
N LYS A 31 26.55 -45.27 28.01
CA LYS A 31 27.92 -44.79 27.77
C LYS A 31 28.02 -43.58 26.83
N TYR A 32 27.00 -43.35 26.00
CA TYR A 32 26.95 -42.25 25.04
C TYR A 32 26.18 -41.01 25.56
N ILE A 33 25.35 -41.17 26.60
CA ILE A 33 24.62 -40.08 27.25
C ILE A 33 25.52 -38.86 27.57
N PRO A 34 26.71 -38.97 28.19
CA PRO A 34 27.55 -37.81 28.47
C PRO A 34 28.04 -37.09 27.20
N PHE A 35 28.09 -37.77 26.05
CA PHE A 35 28.45 -37.17 24.76
C PHE A 35 27.26 -36.56 24.03
N LEU A 36 26.04 -37.05 24.24
CA LEU A 36 24.82 -36.52 23.61
C LEU A 36 24.33 -35.22 24.26
N ILE A 37 24.47 -35.08 25.57
CA ILE A 37 24.09 -33.87 26.32
C ILE A 37 24.71 -32.58 25.73
N PRO A 38 26.04 -32.48 25.50
CA PRO A 38 26.62 -31.25 24.94
C PRO A 38 26.15 -30.98 23.51
N ILE A 39 25.87 -32.01 22.71
CA ILE A 39 25.36 -31.86 21.33
C ILE A 39 23.94 -31.29 21.35
N ILE A 40 23.06 -31.80 22.22
CA ILE A 40 21.69 -31.29 22.35
C ILE A 40 21.71 -29.83 22.85
N LEU A 41 22.53 -29.52 23.85
CA LEU A 41 22.71 -28.15 24.34
C LEU A 41 23.26 -27.21 23.25
N LEU A 42 24.19 -27.68 22.41
CA LEU A 42 24.69 -26.92 21.28
C LEU A 42 23.59 -26.65 20.24
N ILE A 43 22.77 -27.63 19.90
CA ILE A 43 21.64 -27.45 18.96
C ILE A 43 20.62 -26.46 19.53
N LEU A 44 20.30 -26.56 20.82
CA LEU A 44 19.36 -25.64 21.47
C LEU A 44 19.90 -24.20 21.51
N THR A 45 21.20 -24.01 21.79
CA THR A 45 21.82 -22.68 21.79
C THR A 45 21.88 -22.07 20.39
N ILE A 46 22.22 -22.86 19.37
CA ILE A 46 22.17 -22.43 17.97
C ILE A 46 20.73 -22.06 17.57
N GLY A 47 19.76 -22.91 17.88
CA GLY A 47 18.35 -22.64 17.62
C GLY A 47 17.86 -21.35 18.29
N ALA A 48 18.17 -21.17 19.58
CA ALA A 48 17.84 -19.95 20.31
C ALA A 48 18.52 -18.71 19.71
N PHE A 49 19.76 -18.81 19.26
CA PHE A 49 20.48 -17.72 18.59
C PHE A 49 19.82 -17.31 17.26
N PHE A 50 19.41 -18.28 16.43
CA PHE A 50 18.70 -17.99 15.18
C PHE A 50 17.33 -17.35 15.43
N VAL A 51 16.57 -17.85 16.41
CA VAL A 51 15.30 -17.24 16.81
C VAL A 51 15.52 -15.82 17.30
N TYR A 52 16.50 -15.60 18.18
CA TYR A 52 16.85 -14.27 18.68
C TYR A 52 17.23 -13.31 17.53
N ARG A 53 18.10 -13.74 16.61
CA ARG A 53 18.47 -12.96 15.42
C ARG A 53 17.27 -12.64 14.53
N TYR A 54 16.37 -13.61 14.33
CA TYR A 54 15.15 -13.41 13.56
C TYR A 54 14.26 -12.35 14.21
N TYR A 55 14.06 -12.38 15.53
CA TYR A 55 13.26 -11.38 16.25
C TYR A 55 13.91 -9.99 16.26
N GLN A 56 15.24 -9.90 16.41
CA GLN A 56 15.97 -8.63 16.36
C GLN A 56 15.95 -7.99 14.97
N ASN A 57 15.95 -8.81 13.91
CA ASN A 57 15.94 -8.34 12.53
C ASN A 57 14.53 -8.17 11.95
N LYS A 58 13.47 -8.28 12.75
CA LYS A 58 12.12 -7.98 12.25
C LYS A 58 12.06 -6.49 11.87
N PRO A 59 11.65 -6.14 10.63
CA PRO A 59 11.42 -4.75 10.30
C PRO A 59 10.41 -4.19 11.29
N LYS A 60 10.74 -3.05 11.92
CA LYS A 60 9.81 -2.38 12.82
C LYS A 60 8.50 -2.15 12.07
N PRO A 61 7.34 -2.41 12.69
CA PRO A 61 6.06 -2.16 12.04
C PRO A 61 6.01 -0.69 11.60
N ILE A 62 5.73 -0.47 10.33
CA ILE A 62 5.59 0.87 9.77
C ILE A 62 4.40 1.52 10.46
N LYS A 63 4.63 2.64 11.15
CA LYS A 63 3.56 3.44 11.75
C LYS A 63 2.82 4.19 10.65
N TRP A 64 1.49 4.20 10.74
CA TRP A 64 0.61 4.89 9.81
C TRP A 64 -0.04 6.09 10.51
N ILE A 65 -0.08 7.22 9.80
CA ILE A 65 -0.67 8.47 10.25
C ILE A 65 -1.95 8.69 9.46
N GLU A 66 -3.02 9.14 10.13
CA GLU A 66 -4.27 9.50 9.48
C GLU A 66 -4.30 11.00 9.17
N TYR A 67 -4.65 11.35 7.94
CA TYR A 67 -5.04 12.68 7.54
C TYR A 67 -6.56 12.72 7.35
N SER A 68 -7.20 13.77 7.84
CA SER A 68 -8.61 14.06 7.59
C SER A 68 -8.77 15.46 7.00
N ASN A 69 -9.79 15.62 6.15
CA ASN A 69 -10.22 16.90 5.63
C ASN A 69 -11.71 17.07 5.91
N GLU A 70 -12.04 18.03 6.78
CA GLU A 70 -13.41 18.27 7.23
C GLU A 70 -14.28 18.93 6.15
N ASP A 71 -13.68 19.69 5.23
CA ASP A 71 -14.41 20.40 4.20
C ASP A 71 -15.04 19.43 3.21
N PHE A 72 -14.24 18.44 2.78
CA PHE A 72 -14.62 17.39 1.85
C PHE A 72 -15.07 16.09 2.54
N LYS A 73 -15.09 16.04 3.87
CA LYS A 73 -15.47 14.85 4.64
C LYS A 73 -14.73 13.63 4.12
N LEU A 74 -13.40 13.66 4.17
CA LEU A 74 -12.57 12.54 3.75
C LEU A 74 -11.47 12.26 4.74
N LYS A 75 -10.96 11.03 4.67
CA LYS A 75 -9.76 10.62 5.39
C LYS A 75 -8.90 9.67 4.57
N VAL A 76 -7.61 9.64 4.89
CA VAL A 76 -6.64 8.72 4.28
C VAL A 76 -5.53 8.44 5.29
N SER A 77 -4.99 7.23 5.29
CA SER A 77 -3.80 6.88 6.04
C SER A 77 -2.57 6.82 5.15
N TYR A 78 -1.43 7.27 5.66
CA TYR A 78 -0.14 7.23 4.96
C TYR A 78 0.99 6.84 5.93
N PRO A 79 2.12 6.31 5.41
CA PRO A 79 3.22 5.87 6.27
C PRO A 79 3.89 7.06 6.96
N GLU A 80 4.38 6.91 8.19
CA GLU A 80 5.12 7.98 8.90
C GLU A 80 6.42 8.39 8.18
N SER A 81 6.95 7.55 7.28
CA SER A 81 8.09 7.90 6.41
C SER A 81 7.78 9.01 5.40
N PHE A 82 6.49 9.27 5.16
CA PHE A 82 5.99 10.35 4.33
C PHE A 82 5.81 11.60 5.21
N LEU A 83 6.72 12.56 5.06
CA LEU A 83 6.68 13.83 5.77
C LEU A 83 5.57 14.69 5.17
N SER A 84 4.58 15.07 5.98
CA SER A 84 3.51 15.97 5.54
C SER A 84 4.10 17.34 5.23
N LYS A 85 3.78 17.89 4.06
CA LYS A 85 4.14 19.27 3.71
C LYS A 85 3.03 20.22 4.10
N THR A 86 3.40 21.37 4.64
CA THR A 86 2.48 22.51 4.73
C THR A 86 2.10 22.93 3.31
N ILE A 87 0.80 23.03 3.03
CA ILE A 87 0.28 23.47 1.73
C ILE A 87 0.63 24.95 1.53
N SER A 88 1.44 25.25 0.52
CA SER A 88 1.83 26.61 0.15
C SER A 88 0.70 27.34 -0.59
N GLU A 89 0.83 28.66 -0.80
CA GLU A 89 -0.14 29.43 -1.59
C GLU A 89 -0.23 28.95 -3.05
N ASP A 90 0.89 28.53 -3.64
CA ASP A 90 0.88 27.98 -5.00
C ASP A 90 0.23 26.59 -5.03
N ASP A 91 0.37 25.81 -3.96
CA ASP A 91 -0.34 24.54 -3.82
C ASP A 91 -1.85 24.76 -3.70
N LYS A 92 -2.29 25.80 -2.97
CA LYS A 92 -3.71 26.20 -2.91
C LYS A 92 -4.25 26.61 -4.27
N LYS A 93 -3.50 27.42 -5.05
CA LYS A 93 -3.87 27.79 -6.43
C LYS A 93 -3.99 26.55 -7.33
N ALA A 94 -3.11 25.57 -7.12
CA ALA A 94 -3.17 24.27 -7.80
C ALA A 94 -4.19 23.31 -7.19
N LYS A 95 -5.01 23.76 -6.21
CA LYS A 95 -6.08 23.02 -5.54
C LYS A 95 -5.63 21.77 -4.78
N TYR A 96 -4.39 21.74 -4.30
CA TYR A 96 -3.94 20.67 -3.41
C TYR A 96 -4.56 20.83 -2.02
N ILE A 97 -5.09 19.73 -1.50
CA ILE A 97 -5.59 19.66 -0.11
C ILE A 97 -4.63 18.86 0.78
N PHE A 98 -3.80 18.00 0.19
CA PHE A 98 -2.81 17.20 0.89
C PHE A 98 -1.59 16.95 0.00
N LYS A 99 -0.39 17.06 0.57
CA LYS A 99 0.88 16.70 -0.07
C LYS A 99 1.83 16.14 0.98
N SER A 100 2.51 15.05 0.63
CA SER A 100 3.51 14.44 1.49
C SER A 100 4.63 13.81 0.68
N GLU A 101 5.86 13.93 1.18
CA GLU A 101 7.04 13.39 0.52
C GLU A 101 7.80 12.39 1.40
N GLN A 102 8.36 11.37 0.77
CA GLN A 102 9.36 10.50 1.37
C GLN A 102 10.72 10.81 0.71
N ILE A 103 11.75 10.95 1.52
CA ILE A 103 13.11 11.30 1.04
C ILE A 103 13.80 10.09 0.41
N SER A 104 13.70 8.92 1.06
CA SER A 104 14.39 7.71 0.63
C SER A 104 13.55 6.44 0.87
N PRO A 105 13.27 5.65 -0.18
CA PRO A 105 13.30 6.05 -1.59
C PRO A 105 12.43 7.30 -1.86
N SER A 106 12.80 8.10 -2.86
CA SER A 106 12.13 9.37 -3.15
C SER A 106 10.73 9.14 -3.69
N ALA A 107 9.72 9.68 -3.01
CA ALA A 107 8.33 9.58 -3.46
C ALA A 107 7.49 10.77 -3.01
N LEU A 108 6.44 11.06 -3.77
CA LEU A 108 5.46 12.09 -3.48
C LEU A 108 4.07 11.48 -3.56
N PHE A 109 3.29 11.65 -2.49
CA PHE A 109 1.86 11.38 -2.46
C PHE A 109 1.11 12.72 -2.32
N SER A 110 0.07 12.92 -3.12
CA SER A 110 -0.74 14.14 -3.06
C SER A 110 -2.21 13.89 -3.39
N ILE A 111 -3.06 14.78 -2.87
CA ILE A 111 -4.49 14.83 -3.17
C ILE A 111 -4.81 16.25 -3.62
N ARG A 112 -5.40 16.36 -4.81
CA ARG A 112 -5.92 17.59 -5.40
C ARG A 112 -7.41 17.47 -5.64
N THR A 113 -8.14 18.58 -5.53
CA THR A 113 -9.58 18.63 -5.81
C THR A 113 -9.93 19.55 -6.98
N GLU A 114 -11.07 19.28 -7.60
CA GLU A 114 -11.70 20.19 -8.56
C GLU A 114 -13.22 20.14 -8.37
N GLU A 115 -13.80 21.27 -7.97
CA GLU A 115 -15.22 21.42 -7.69
C GLU A 115 -16.03 21.74 -8.94
N LYS A 116 -17.35 21.52 -8.87
CA LYS A 116 -18.32 21.84 -9.94
C LYS A 116 -18.00 21.17 -11.28
N VAL A 117 -17.31 20.02 -11.27
CA VAL A 117 -16.99 19.24 -12.48
C VAL A 117 -18.23 18.60 -13.13
N GLY A 118 -19.38 18.61 -12.46
CA GLY A 118 -20.64 18.10 -13.00
C GLY A 118 -21.07 18.78 -14.30
N ILE A 119 -20.72 20.06 -14.47
CA ILE A 119 -21.01 20.83 -15.69
C ILE A 119 -20.34 20.20 -16.93
N LEU A 120 -19.19 19.52 -16.75
CA LEU A 120 -18.48 18.85 -17.84
C LEU A 120 -19.32 17.74 -18.50
N SER A 121 -20.13 17.02 -17.71
CA SER A 121 -20.99 15.95 -18.23
C SER A 121 -22.14 16.48 -19.10
N LEU A 122 -22.59 17.71 -18.85
CA LEU A 122 -23.64 18.33 -19.67
C LEU A 122 -23.13 18.70 -21.07
N ALA A 123 -21.85 19.04 -21.19
CA ALA A 123 -21.23 19.45 -22.45
C ALA A 123 -20.76 18.26 -23.30
N GLN A 124 -20.33 17.17 -22.68
CA GLN A 124 -19.76 16.01 -23.34
C GLN A 124 -20.54 14.77 -22.91
N LYS A 125 -21.42 14.26 -23.78
CA LYS A 125 -22.30 13.10 -23.53
C LYS A 125 -21.52 11.91 -22.94
N GLY A 126 -21.55 11.75 -21.62
CA GLY A 126 -20.80 10.71 -20.88
C GLY A 126 -20.81 10.96 -19.37
N SER A 127 -20.26 10.02 -18.59
CA SER A 127 -20.09 10.25 -17.15
C SER A 127 -18.98 11.30 -16.91
N VAL A 128 -19.07 12.05 -15.80
CA VAL A 128 -18.02 13.01 -15.40
C VAL A 128 -16.65 12.31 -15.34
N LEU A 129 -16.61 11.08 -14.82
CA LEU A 129 -15.36 10.32 -14.69
C LEU A 129 -14.75 9.97 -16.05
N ASP A 130 -15.56 9.61 -17.04
CA ASP A 130 -15.08 9.28 -18.39
C ASP A 130 -14.53 10.54 -19.08
N VAL A 131 -15.20 11.68 -18.94
CA VAL A 131 -14.75 12.98 -19.49
C VAL A 131 -13.40 13.39 -18.87
N LEU A 132 -13.28 13.30 -17.54
CA LEU A 132 -12.03 13.59 -16.85
C LEU A 132 -10.91 12.63 -17.26
N SER A 133 -11.24 11.35 -17.43
CA SER A 133 -10.29 10.34 -17.89
C SER A 133 -9.75 10.64 -19.29
N GLN A 134 -10.63 11.00 -20.23
CA GLN A 134 -10.24 11.40 -21.59
C GLN A 134 -9.39 12.67 -21.59
N ASN A 135 -9.70 13.64 -20.73
CA ASN A 135 -8.90 14.86 -20.60
C ASN A 135 -7.47 14.56 -20.14
N VAL A 136 -7.28 13.60 -19.24
CA VAL A 136 -5.94 13.15 -18.82
C VAL A 136 -5.16 12.57 -20.00
N GLU A 137 -5.78 11.66 -20.77
CA GLU A 137 -5.13 11.07 -21.93
C GLU A 137 -4.72 12.11 -22.99
N LYS A 138 -5.54 13.15 -23.16
CA LYS A 138 -5.28 14.23 -24.12
C LYS A 138 -4.20 15.21 -23.63
N GLN A 139 -4.23 15.58 -22.36
CA GLN A 139 -3.38 16.66 -21.84
C GLN A 139 -2.01 16.18 -21.36
N TYR A 140 -1.91 14.97 -20.82
CA TYR A 140 -0.68 14.51 -20.16
C TYR A 140 0.51 14.35 -21.12
N PRO A 141 0.34 13.87 -22.38
CA PRO A 141 1.44 13.84 -23.34
C PRO A 141 2.06 15.21 -23.61
N GLY A 142 1.30 16.30 -23.53
CA GLY A 142 1.81 17.67 -23.71
C GLY A 142 2.40 18.27 -22.43
N ARG A 143 2.05 17.74 -21.26
CA ARG A 143 2.51 18.24 -19.95
C ARG A 143 3.81 17.57 -19.48
N TYR A 144 3.99 16.30 -19.84
CA TYR A 144 5.07 15.46 -19.34
C TYR A 144 6.02 15.07 -20.47
N THR A 145 7.29 15.43 -20.33
CA THR A 145 8.33 15.07 -21.29
C THR A 145 8.47 13.55 -21.39
N ASP A 146 8.48 13.02 -22.62
CA ASP A 146 8.59 11.59 -22.90
C ASP A 146 7.55 10.74 -22.13
N PHE A 147 6.30 11.24 -22.14
CA PHE A 147 5.15 10.57 -21.55
C PHE A 147 4.90 9.21 -22.23
N LYS A 148 4.73 8.17 -21.41
CA LYS A 148 4.36 6.84 -21.85
C LYS A 148 3.28 6.27 -20.93
N LYS A 149 2.06 6.12 -21.46
CA LYS A 149 0.97 5.41 -20.78
C LYS A 149 1.31 3.92 -20.71
N GLU A 150 1.23 3.33 -19.53
CA GLU A 150 1.40 1.89 -19.34
C GLU A 150 0.06 1.17 -19.24
N LYS A 151 -0.82 1.69 -18.39
CA LYS A 151 -2.10 1.03 -18.06
C LYS A 151 -3.14 2.05 -17.66
N GLN A 152 -4.39 1.77 -18.00
CA GLN A 152 -5.55 2.44 -17.46
C GLN A 152 -6.59 1.37 -17.10
N GLU A 153 -7.24 1.53 -15.96
CA GLU A 153 -8.30 0.62 -15.52
C GLU A 153 -9.33 1.34 -14.65
N LYS A 154 -10.55 0.82 -14.62
CA LYS A 154 -11.57 1.22 -13.65
C LYS A 154 -11.39 0.40 -12.38
N ILE A 155 -11.45 1.06 -11.23
CA ILE A 155 -11.36 0.46 -9.90
C ILE A 155 -12.50 1.00 -9.02
N ASN A 156 -12.69 0.40 -7.84
CA ASN A 156 -13.55 0.96 -6.82
C ASN A 156 -12.70 1.51 -5.67
N VAL A 157 -12.96 2.75 -5.28
CA VAL A 157 -12.38 3.40 -4.10
C VAL A 157 -13.53 3.82 -3.21
N ASP A 158 -13.59 3.25 -1.99
CA ASP A 158 -14.68 3.50 -1.03
C ASP A 158 -16.08 3.38 -1.67
N ASN A 159 -16.34 2.23 -2.31
CA ASN A 159 -17.58 1.93 -3.03
C ASN A 159 -17.95 2.92 -4.16
N THR A 160 -17.00 3.73 -4.60
CA THR A 160 -17.17 4.69 -5.69
C THR A 160 -16.31 4.29 -6.88
N GLU A 161 -16.88 4.30 -8.09
CA GLU A 161 -16.10 4.04 -9.31
C GLU A 161 -15.01 5.11 -9.48
N ALA A 162 -13.81 4.67 -9.82
CA ALA A 162 -12.65 5.52 -10.03
C ALA A 162 -11.86 5.05 -11.26
N SER A 163 -11.12 5.97 -11.87
CA SER A 163 -10.26 5.70 -13.02
C SER A 163 -8.81 5.80 -12.59
N GLN A 164 -8.06 4.72 -12.80
CA GLN A 164 -6.68 4.59 -12.38
C GLN A 164 -5.76 4.52 -13.60
N PHE A 165 -4.70 5.33 -13.58
CA PHE A 165 -3.71 5.46 -14.62
C PHE A 165 -2.33 5.11 -14.08
N TYR A 166 -1.56 4.43 -14.91
CA TYR A 166 -0.14 4.18 -14.73
C TYR A 166 0.59 4.73 -15.95
N PHE A 167 1.58 5.58 -15.71
CA PHE A 167 2.40 6.12 -16.78
C PHE A 167 3.80 6.49 -16.26
N THR A 168 4.72 6.60 -17.20
CA THR A 168 6.09 7.06 -16.95
C THR A 168 6.37 8.33 -17.72
N TYR A 169 7.32 9.14 -17.24
CA TYR A 169 7.77 10.36 -17.90
C TYR A 169 9.19 10.74 -17.42
N LEU A 170 9.84 11.68 -18.10
CA LEU A 170 11.10 12.26 -17.61
C LEU A 170 10.83 13.40 -16.64
N GLY A 171 11.52 13.38 -15.50
CA GLY A 171 11.45 14.43 -14.48
C GLY A 171 11.89 15.80 -15.00
N THR A 172 11.83 16.81 -14.12
CA THR A 172 12.21 18.19 -14.47
C THR A 172 13.69 18.33 -14.84
N ASP A 173 14.51 17.35 -14.46
CA ASP A 173 15.93 17.24 -14.83
C ASP A 173 16.14 16.60 -16.22
N ASN A 174 15.07 16.25 -16.93
CA ASN A 174 15.07 15.56 -18.23
C ASN A 174 15.93 14.28 -18.30
N SER A 175 16.22 13.66 -17.15
CA SER A 175 17.12 12.51 -17.06
C SER A 175 16.58 11.43 -16.13
N THR A 176 15.93 11.81 -15.04
CA THR A 176 15.33 10.85 -14.12
C THR A 176 14.00 10.36 -14.66
N ARG A 177 13.88 9.05 -14.87
CA ARG A 177 12.63 8.42 -15.25
C ARG A 177 11.71 8.27 -14.04
N MET A 178 10.58 8.96 -14.09
CA MET A 178 9.55 8.95 -13.07
C MET A 178 8.43 8.01 -13.47
N LYS A 179 7.84 7.34 -12.49
CA LYS A 179 6.62 6.54 -12.64
C LYS A 179 5.55 7.08 -11.72
N GLN A 180 4.34 7.24 -12.24
CA GLN A 180 3.22 7.80 -11.52
C GLN A 180 2.00 6.89 -11.64
N ARG A 181 1.37 6.62 -10.48
CA ARG A 181 0.03 6.07 -10.37
C ARG A 181 -0.91 7.17 -9.95
N PHE A 182 -1.95 7.36 -10.75
CA PHE A 182 -2.86 8.49 -10.65
C PHE A 182 -4.28 7.98 -10.65
N VAL A 183 -5.08 8.39 -9.67
CA VAL A 183 -6.46 7.94 -9.50
C VAL A 183 -7.38 9.15 -9.51
N ILE A 184 -8.44 9.08 -10.32
CA ILE A 184 -9.54 10.04 -10.36
C ILE A 184 -10.76 9.38 -9.76
N VAL A 185 -11.34 9.99 -8.73
CA VAL A 185 -12.64 9.58 -8.17
C VAL A 185 -13.53 10.81 -8.06
N THR A 186 -14.83 10.67 -8.34
CA THR A 186 -15.78 11.77 -8.27
C THR A 186 -16.81 11.52 -7.19
N LYS A 187 -17.23 12.57 -6.49
CA LYS A 187 -18.27 12.51 -5.45
C LYS A 187 -19.23 13.67 -5.63
N GLN A 188 -20.52 13.38 -5.57
CA GLN A 188 -21.57 14.39 -5.52
C GLN A 188 -21.75 14.87 -4.09
N TYR A 189 -21.66 16.18 -3.86
CA TYR A 189 -22.00 16.82 -2.60
C TYR A 189 -23.29 17.62 -2.76
N GLU A 190 -24.29 17.29 -1.96
CA GLU A 190 -25.58 18.01 -1.93
C GLU A 190 -25.51 19.26 -1.05
N GLN A 191 -24.67 19.23 -0.03
CA GLN A 191 -24.47 20.32 0.91
C GLN A 191 -23.24 21.15 0.50
N LYS A 192 -23.31 22.48 0.63
CA LYS A 192 -22.23 23.48 0.41
C LYS A 192 -21.99 24.00 -1.03
N GLU A 193 -22.93 23.90 -1.96
CA GLU A 193 -22.76 24.41 -3.35
C GLU A 193 -21.52 23.86 -4.11
N LEU A 194 -20.87 22.81 -3.59
CA LEU A 194 -19.67 22.20 -4.19
C LEU A 194 -20.03 21.43 -5.47
N GLY A 195 -21.25 20.89 -5.54
CA GLY A 195 -21.72 20.05 -6.64
C GLY A 195 -20.92 18.76 -6.74
N THR A 196 -20.70 18.28 -7.97
CA THR A 196 -19.77 17.17 -8.20
C THR A 196 -18.34 17.65 -8.03
N VAL A 197 -17.58 16.97 -7.18
CA VAL A 197 -16.15 17.23 -6.94
C VAL A 197 -15.33 16.04 -7.46
N ALA A 198 -14.26 16.32 -8.19
CA ALA A 198 -13.24 15.35 -8.57
C ALA A 198 -12.07 15.39 -7.58
N PHE A 199 -11.63 14.21 -7.15
CA PHE A 199 -10.44 14.02 -6.35
C PHE A 199 -9.39 13.32 -7.20
N TYR A 200 -8.19 13.89 -7.21
CA TYR A 200 -7.03 13.40 -7.92
C TYR A 200 -6.00 12.95 -6.90
N LEU A 201 -5.88 11.64 -6.71
CA LEU A 201 -4.86 11.03 -5.86
C LEU A 201 -3.67 10.69 -6.75
N SER A 202 -2.50 11.23 -6.41
CA SER A 202 -1.29 11.03 -7.19
C SER A 202 -0.19 10.46 -6.34
N PHE A 203 0.46 9.43 -6.83
CA PHE A 203 1.66 8.85 -6.26
C PHE A 203 2.73 8.73 -7.32
N GLN A 204 3.89 9.33 -7.07
CA GLN A 204 5.02 9.31 -7.99
C GLN A 204 6.31 8.99 -7.26
N SER A 205 7.19 8.25 -7.92
CA SER A 205 8.56 7.99 -7.49
C SER A 205 9.44 7.79 -8.71
N GLN A 206 10.74 7.61 -8.50
CA GLN A 206 11.61 7.07 -9.55
C GLN A 206 11.09 5.70 -9.99
N GLU A 207 11.22 5.38 -11.28
CA GLU A 207 10.73 4.10 -11.83
C GLU A 207 11.39 2.89 -11.16
N SER A 208 12.68 2.98 -10.85
CA SER A 208 13.45 1.93 -10.17
C SER A 208 12.89 1.58 -8.79
N ASP A 209 12.38 2.58 -8.07
CA ASP A 209 11.92 2.44 -6.68
C ASP A 209 10.42 2.17 -6.60
N PHE A 210 9.69 2.38 -7.69
CA PHE A 210 8.24 2.36 -7.73
C PHE A 210 7.67 1.02 -7.27
N ASN A 211 8.27 -0.10 -7.69
CA ASN A 211 7.80 -1.43 -7.34
C ASN A 211 7.91 -1.73 -5.83
N GLN A 212 8.97 -1.24 -5.17
CA GLN A 212 9.12 -1.37 -3.72
C GLN A 212 8.04 -0.59 -2.97
N LEU A 213 7.69 0.59 -3.49
CA LEU A 213 6.74 1.50 -2.87
C LEU A 213 5.27 1.25 -3.22
N ASN A 214 4.99 0.51 -4.31
CA ASN A 214 3.62 0.29 -4.79
C ASN A 214 2.72 -0.38 -3.74
N SER A 215 3.29 -1.21 -2.86
CA SER A 215 2.55 -1.82 -1.75
C SER A 215 2.08 -0.78 -0.70
N ASN A 216 2.87 0.25 -0.45
CA ASN A 216 2.47 1.37 0.41
C ASN A 216 1.36 2.17 -0.25
N PHE A 217 1.46 2.45 -1.55
CA PHE A 217 0.42 3.19 -2.25
C PHE A 217 -0.91 2.42 -2.29
N GLN A 218 -0.89 1.11 -2.48
CA GLN A 218 -2.12 0.33 -2.41
C GLN A 218 -2.82 0.49 -1.05
N LYS A 219 -2.05 0.42 0.05
CA LYS A 219 -2.60 0.65 1.40
C LYS A 219 -3.11 2.07 1.61
N ILE A 220 -2.41 3.08 1.06
CA ILE A 220 -2.90 4.48 1.07
C ILE A 220 -4.27 4.54 0.38
N LEU A 221 -4.38 3.97 -0.82
CA LEU A 221 -5.61 3.96 -1.60
C LEU A 221 -6.74 3.21 -0.88
N ASP A 222 -6.46 2.03 -0.31
CA ASP A 222 -7.42 1.22 0.44
C ASP A 222 -7.92 1.93 1.71
N SER A 223 -7.12 2.85 2.25
CA SER A 223 -7.47 3.65 3.43
C SER A 223 -8.23 4.94 3.10
N PHE A 224 -8.29 5.34 1.82
CA PHE A 224 -9.01 6.53 1.40
C PHE A 224 -10.52 6.30 1.53
N LYS A 225 -11.19 7.16 2.29
CA LYS A 225 -12.63 7.06 2.56
C LYS A 225 -13.30 8.42 2.57
N PHE A 226 -14.53 8.46 2.07
CA PHE A 226 -15.47 9.53 2.31
C PHE A 226 -16.19 9.27 3.65
N LEU A 227 -16.43 10.32 4.43
CA LEU A 227 -17.06 10.31 5.76
C LEU A 227 -18.52 10.70 5.70
#